data_AF-A0A6B2UQA6-F1
#
_entry.id   AF-A0A6B2UQA6-F1
#
_cell.length_a   1.000
_cell.length_b   1.000
_cell.length_c   1.000
_cell.angle_alpha   90.00
_cell.angle_beta   90.00
_cell.angle_gamma   90.00
#
_symmetry.space_group_name_H-M   'P 1'
#
loop_
_entity.id
_entity.type
_entity.pdbx_description
1 polymer ?
#
loop_
_entity_poly.entity_id
_entity_poly.type
_entity_poly.pdbx_seq_one_letter_code
_entity_poly.pdbx_strand_id
1 'polypeptide(L)' 'MFACHKTKEGREKACAAWLAAVGHRHIGVRLAVAQGRLPAQALTPGESWPPLFATYEEMATTQAGEDR' A
#
# COMPACT_ATOMS: atom_id res chain seq x y z
N MET A 1 -8.63 -0.27 -4.82
CA MET A 1 -7.99 -0.05 -3.52
C MET A 1 -6.54 0.36 -3.75
N PHE A 2 -6.19 1.58 -3.35
CA PHE A 2 -4.90 2.20 -3.62
C PHE A 2 -4.14 2.50 -2.32
N ALA A 3 -2.84 2.70 -2.45
CA ALA A 3 -1.92 2.95 -1.35
C ALA A 3 -2.30 4.21 -0.54
N CYS A 4 -1.81 4.32 0.70
CA CYS A 4 -2.03 5.48 1.55
C CYS A 4 -1.37 6.75 1.02
N HIS A 5 -0.35 6.66 0.15
CA HIS A 5 0.26 7.83 -0.46
C HIS A 5 0.84 7.57 -1.85
N LYS A 6 0.79 8.61 -2.69
CA LYS A 6 1.59 8.77 -3.89
C LYS A 6 2.99 9.20 -3.50
N THR A 7 3.96 8.69 -4.24
CA THR A 7 5.36 9.12 -4.17
C THR A 7 5.74 9.80 -5.47
N LYS A 8 6.79 10.62 -5.45
CA LYS A 8 7.33 11.23 -6.67
C LYS A 8 7.79 10.14 -7.63
N GLU A 9 7.55 10.36 -8.91
CA GLU A 9 8.01 9.46 -9.97
C GLU A 9 9.54 9.27 -9.88
N GLY A 10 9.99 8.02 -9.99
CA GLY A 10 11.38 7.61 -9.80
C GLY A 10 11.84 7.54 -8.34
N ARG A 11 10.95 7.75 -7.37
CA ARG A 11 11.21 7.63 -5.91
C ARG A 11 10.12 6.85 -5.19
N GLU A 12 9.62 5.81 -5.85
CA GLU A 12 8.49 5.01 -5.41
C GLU A 12 8.79 4.32 -4.08
N LYS A 13 7.89 4.46 -3.12
CA LYS A 13 7.95 3.74 -1.85
C LYS A 13 6.70 2.89 -1.67
N ALA A 14 6.90 1.60 -1.42
CA ALA A 14 5.81 0.73 -1.01
C ALA A 14 5.41 1.06 0.43
N CYS A 15 4.17 1.48 0.62
CA CYS A 15 3.61 1.68 1.96
C CYS A 15 2.83 0.45 2.42
N ALA A 16 2.41 0.45 3.69
CA ALA A 16 1.67 -0.67 4.26
C ALA A 16 0.35 -0.96 3.50
N ALA A 17 -0.34 0.07 2.99
CA ALA A 17 -1.52 -0.13 2.15
C ALA A 17 -1.25 -0.66 0.75
N TRP A 18 -0.07 -0.39 0.16
CA TRP A 18 0.33 -1.11 -1.04
C TRP A 18 0.45 -2.61 -0.75
N LEU A 19 1.09 -2.95 0.37
CA LEU A 19 1.27 -4.34 0.78
C LEU A 19 -0.08 -5.03 1.05
N ALA A 20 -1.02 -4.35 1.70
CA ALA A 20 -2.37 -4.87 1.94
C ALA A 20 -3.19 -5.00 0.65
N ALA A 21 -3.17 -4.00 -0.24
CA ALA A 21 -4.02 -3.98 -1.43
C ALA A 21 -3.55 -4.93 -2.54
N VAL A 22 -2.23 -5.04 -2.76
CA VAL A 22 -1.66 -5.79 -3.89
C VAL A 22 -0.52 -6.72 -3.52
N GLY A 23 0.03 -6.65 -2.31
CA GLY A 23 1.18 -7.46 -1.89
C GLY A 23 1.00 -8.95 -2.14
N HIS A 24 -0.19 -9.50 -1.93
CA HIS A 24 -0.51 -10.91 -2.19
C HIS A 24 -0.33 -11.33 -3.66
N ARG A 25 -0.31 -10.40 -4.62
CA ARG A 25 -0.05 -10.67 -6.04
C ARG A 25 1.43 -10.66 -6.41
N HIS A 26 2.30 -10.20 -5.53
CA HIS A 26 3.75 -10.14 -5.75
C HIS A 26 4.43 -11.42 -5.24
N ILE A 27 5.15 -12.13 -6.12
CA ILE A 27 5.81 -13.39 -5.77
C ILE A 27 6.81 -13.26 -4.61
N GLY A 28 7.56 -12.14 -4.56
CA GLY A 28 8.52 -11.89 -3.48
C GLY A 28 7.85 -11.74 -2.11
N VAL A 29 6.65 -11.14 -2.07
CA VAL A 29 5.85 -11.01 -0.85
C VAL A 29 5.33 -12.37 -0.40
N ARG A 30 4.76 -13.15 -1.33
CA ARG A 30 4.28 -14.51 -1.04
C ARG A 30 5.39 -15.40 -0.49
N LEU A 31 6.58 -15.33 -1.08
CA LEU A 31 7.74 -16.07 -0.61
C LEU A 31 8.21 -15.60 0.78
N ALA A 32 8.19 -14.30 1.04
CA ALA A 32 8.52 -13.75 2.35
C ALA A 32 7.56 -14.24 3.45
N VAL A 33 6.26 -14.33 3.15
CA VAL A 33 5.27 -14.92 4.07
C VAL A 33 5.54 -16.40 4.28
N ALA A 34 5.72 -17.17 3.21
CA ALA A 34 5.99 -18.61 3.30
C ALA A 34 7.25 -18.94 4.11
N GLN A 35 8.24 -18.04 4.10
CA GLN A 35 9.49 -18.18 4.86
C GLN A 35 9.42 -17.56 6.26
N GLY A 36 8.27 -17.03 6.69
CA GLY A 36 8.13 -16.38 8.01
C GLY A 36 8.85 -15.03 8.15
N ARG A 37 9.40 -14.48 7.07
CA ARG A 37 10.07 -13.16 7.05
C ARG A 37 9.08 -12.00 7.07
N LEU A 38 7.82 -12.27 6.71
CA LEU A 38 6.72 -11.31 6.76
C LEU A 38 5.50 -12.00 7.41
N PRO A 39 4.95 -11.47 8.51
CA PRO A 39 3.71 -12.01 9.06
C PRO A 39 2.55 -11.87 8.06
N ALA A 40 1.75 -12.93 7.91
CA ALA A 40 0.62 -12.93 6.97
C ALA A 40 -0.41 -11.82 7.28
N GLN A 41 -0.62 -11.49 8.56
CA GLN A 41 -1.50 -10.40 8.97
C GLN A 41 -1.06 -9.01 8.49
N ALA A 42 0.19 -8.84 8.04
CA ALA A 42 0.63 -7.59 7.42
C ALA A 42 0.05 -7.38 6.00
N LEU A 43 -0.60 -8.41 5.42
CA LEU A 43 -1.30 -8.31 4.13
C LEU A 43 -2.76 -7.88 4.28
N THR A 44 -3.22 -7.57 5.49
CA THR A 44 -4.57 -7.06 5.76
C THR A 44 -4.47 -5.67 6.39
N PRO A 45 -5.41 -4.75 6.10
CA PRO A 45 -5.48 -3.47 6.79
C PRO A 45 -5.59 -3.64 8.31
N GLY A 46 -4.89 -2.81 9.08
CA GLY A 46 -5.02 -2.77 10.54
C GLY A 46 -6.24 -1.96 10.99
N GLU A 47 -6.72 -2.21 12.22
CA GLU A 47 -7.90 -1.54 12.79
C GLU A 47 -7.76 -0.01 12.87
N SER A 48 -6.53 0.50 13.04
CA SER A 48 -6.25 1.93 13.19
C SER A 48 -5.81 2.63 11.90
N TRP A 49 -5.93 1.96 10.74
CA TRP A 49 -5.53 2.55 9.47
C TRP A 49 -6.58 3.54 8.96
N PRO A 50 -6.17 4.62 8.28
CA PRO A 50 -7.11 5.42 7.52
C PRO A 50 -7.77 4.56 6.42
N PRO A 51 -9.01 4.90 6.01
CA PRO A 51 -9.65 4.23 4.89
C PRO A 51 -8.79 4.34 3.63
N LEU A 52 -8.71 3.26 2.87
CA LEU A 52 -7.96 3.22 1.62
C LEU A 52 -8.80 3.74 0.47
N PHE A 53 -8.17 4.46 -0.45
CA PHE A 53 -8.85 5.02 -1.62
C PHE A 53 -9.37 3.93 -2.56
N ALA A 54 -10.55 4.16 -3.12
CA ALA A 54 -11.17 3.21 -4.04
C ALA A 54 -10.50 3.27 -5.43
N THR A 55 -10.20 4.48 -5.90
CA THR A 55 -9.63 4.77 -7.24
C THR A 55 -8.28 5.48 -7.16
N TYR A 56 -7.53 5.49 -8.27
CA TYR A 56 -6.27 6.21 -8.38
C TYR A 56 -6.52 7.73 -8.36
N GLU A 57 -7.56 8.19 -9.05
CA GLU A 57 -7.93 9.59 -9.21
C GLU A 57 -8.26 10.24 -7.86
N GLU A 58 -8.99 9.54 -7.00
CA GLU A 58 -9.36 10.00 -5.65
C GLU A 58 -8.10 10.21 -4.78
N MET A 59 -7.20 9.21 -4.79
CA MET A 59 -5.93 9.27 -4.08
C MET A 59 -5.04 10.40 -4.61
N ALA A 60 -4.87 10.49 -5.93
CA ALA A 60 -4.03 11.49 -6.57
C ALA A 60 -4.55 12.91 -6.33
N THR A 61 -5.86 13.14 -6.39
CA THR A 61 -6.47 14.45 -6.16
C THR A 61 -6.33 14.88 -4.70
N THR A 62 -6.60 13.99 -3.75
CA THR A 62 -6.48 14.26 -2.31
C THR A 62 -5.06 14.68 -1.95
N GLN A 63 -4.05 14.04 -2.55
CA GLN A 63 -2.65 14.23 -2.17
C GLN A 63 -1.92 15.27 -3.00
N ALA A 64 -2.42 15.61 -4.19
CA ALA A 64 -1.96 16.79 -4.92
C ALA A 64 -2.22 18.09 -4.12
N GLY A 65 -3.17 18.07 -3.18
CA GLY A 65 -3.42 19.18 -2.26
C GLY A 65 -2.49 19.26 -1.05
N GLU A 66 -1.77 18.19 -0.71
CA GLU A 66 -0.87 18.10 0.45
C GLU A 66 0.58 18.50 0.14
N ASP A 67 0.93 18.65 -1.14
CA ASP A 67 2.24 19.14 -1.62
C ASP A 67 2.36 20.69 -1.62
N ARG A 68 1.45 21.40 -0.91
CA ARG A 68 1.46 22.88 -0.76
C ARG A 68 1.98 23.33 0.61
#